data_AF-A0A1H0L441-F1
#
_entry.id   AF-A0A1H0L441-F1
#
_cell.length_a   1.000
_cell.length_b   1.000
_cell.length_c   1.000
_cell.angle_alpha   90.00
_cell.angle_beta   90.00
_cell.angle_gamma   90.00
#
_symmetry.space_group_name_H-M   'P 1'
#
loop_
_entity.id
_entity.type
_entity.pdbx_description
1 polymer ?
#
loop_
_entity_poly.entity_id
_entity_poly.type
_entity_poly.pdbx_seq_one_letter_code
_entity_poly.pdbx_strand_id
1 'polypeptide(L)'
;MSIVPCLAFGGDAARQSALLARLGEHRDAGTIVPSGPSWTGTGGTPAGCIAGANDPADFARATGFPPSLMPLLDFLCARAGDEERGADAGEAADLARAWLTGVTPGVDLTNVPGLILCALLDDAGRDVANAPDVIAARDRIDALHRAAMTGDRPEAPAWRAARALAVTATDAAREPAGQRFGRLVEAAAWDPVTSPSILQEVAVVWLEIQAHAAAAATGWTEADEAAVKSCFQACRSESLEAGMKPEEFVFPPLFRAREPELARRFETQLAAANAAYFRAVHDLAQRCLDHLAAARPPGAPSAA
;
A
#
# COMPACT_ATOMS: atom_id res chain seq x y z
N MET A 1 -18.22 -17.85 14.35
CA MET A 1 -17.75 -18.78 13.29
C MET A 1 -16.28 -19.07 13.54
N SER A 2 -15.83 -20.33 13.45
CA SER A 2 -14.39 -20.64 13.51
C SER A 2 -13.69 -20.08 12.29
N ILE A 3 -12.47 -19.55 12.47
CA ILE A 3 -11.61 -19.16 11.34
C ILE A 3 -11.25 -20.42 10.58
N VAL A 4 -11.44 -20.40 9.26
CA VAL A 4 -10.81 -21.39 8.39
C VAL A 4 -9.37 -20.93 8.20
N PRO A 5 -8.35 -21.67 8.68
CA PRO A 5 -6.97 -21.26 8.55
C PRO A 5 -6.57 -21.08 7.09
N CYS A 6 -5.84 -20.01 6.79
CA CYS A 6 -5.22 -19.78 5.48
C CYS A 6 -3.90 -20.55 5.41
N LEU A 7 -4.00 -21.86 5.22
CA LEU A 7 -2.82 -22.72 5.09
C LEU A 7 -2.17 -22.51 3.72
N ALA A 8 -0.94 -22.01 3.73
CA ALA A 8 -0.17 -21.74 2.52
C ALA A 8 -0.11 -22.97 1.62
N PHE A 9 -0.53 -22.80 0.37
CA PHE A 9 -0.60 -23.84 -0.66
C PHE A 9 -1.42 -25.08 -0.25
N GLY A 10 -2.26 -24.98 0.78
CA GLY A 10 -2.95 -26.13 1.39
C GLY A 10 -2.00 -27.19 1.98
N GLY A 11 -0.74 -26.83 2.28
CA GLY A 11 0.29 -27.80 2.69
C GLY A 11 0.98 -28.54 1.55
N ASP A 12 0.64 -28.24 0.30
CA ASP A 12 1.15 -28.97 -0.87
C ASP A 12 2.30 -28.23 -1.57
N ALA A 13 3.51 -28.78 -1.46
CA ALA A 13 4.71 -28.26 -2.14
C ALA A 13 4.65 -28.42 -3.67
N ALA A 14 3.92 -29.42 -4.18
CA ALA A 14 3.72 -29.57 -5.63
C ALA A 14 2.84 -28.44 -6.17
N ARG A 15 1.84 -28.02 -5.38
CA ARG A 15 1.02 -26.85 -5.70
C ARG A 15 1.84 -25.56 -5.75
N GLN A 16 2.68 -25.30 -4.75
CA GLN A 16 3.61 -24.16 -4.76
C GLN A 16 4.49 -24.18 -6.02
N SER A 17 5.07 -25.35 -6.34
CA SER A 17 5.92 -25.53 -7.51
C SER A 17 5.17 -25.26 -8.82
N ALA A 18 3.91 -25.70 -8.93
CA ALA A 18 3.07 -25.44 -10.11
C ALA A 18 2.76 -23.95 -10.29
N LEU A 19 2.47 -23.23 -9.21
CA LEU A 19 2.23 -21.78 -9.26
C LEU A 19 3.49 -21.00 -9.65
N LEU A 20 4.66 -21.42 -9.13
CA LEU A 20 5.96 -20.86 -9.52
C LEU A 20 6.28 -21.11 -11.00
N ALA A 21 6.04 -22.33 -11.49
CA ALA A 21 6.23 -22.67 -12.90
C ALA A 21 5.34 -21.81 -13.79
N ARG A 22 4.06 -21.65 -13.44
CA ARG A 22 3.12 -20.80 -14.15
C ARG A 22 3.55 -19.33 -14.18
N LEU A 23 4.01 -18.77 -13.06
CA LEU A 23 4.54 -17.41 -13.01
C LEU A 23 5.78 -17.27 -13.92
N GLY A 24 6.64 -18.29 -13.94
CA GLY A 24 7.81 -18.37 -14.84
C GLY A 24 7.40 -18.36 -16.31
N GLU A 25 6.42 -19.17 -16.70
CA GLU A 25 5.87 -19.20 -18.07
C GLU A 25 5.35 -17.82 -18.50
N HIS A 26 4.60 -17.13 -17.62
CA HIS A 26 4.10 -15.78 -17.90
C HIS A 26 5.23 -14.74 -18.03
N ARG A 27 6.30 -14.86 -17.23
CA ARG A 27 7.50 -14.02 -17.32
C ARG A 27 8.19 -14.24 -18.67
N ASP A 28 8.45 -15.49 -19.03
CA ASP A 28 9.16 -15.85 -20.25
C ASP A 28 8.36 -15.47 -21.51
N ALA A 29 7.03 -15.55 -21.43
CA ALA A 29 6.12 -15.12 -22.49
C ALA A 29 5.92 -13.59 -22.57
N GLY A 30 6.44 -12.81 -21.60
CA GLY A 30 6.25 -11.35 -21.57
C GLY A 30 4.79 -10.92 -21.35
N THR A 31 4.00 -11.73 -20.64
CA THR A 31 2.55 -11.51 -20.44
C THR A 31 2.19 -10.91 -19.09
N ILE A 32 3.20 -10.61 -18.26
CA ILE A 32 3.05 -9.92 -16.98
C ILE A 32 2.92 -8.41 -17.25
N VAL A 33 1.87 -7.82 -16.70
CA VAL A 33 1.57 -6.38 -16.78
C VAL A 33 1.52 -5.84 -15.35
N PRO A 34 2.60 -5.19 -14.87
CA PRO A 34 2.66 -4.63 -13.52
C PRO A 34 1.84 -3.33 -13.45
N SER A 35 0.52 -3.47 -13.46
CA SER A 35 -0.44 -2.36 -13.44
C SER A 35 -1.47 -2.54 -12.32
N GLY A 36 -2.53 -1.73 -12.35
CA GLY A 36 -3.72 -2.01 -11.54
C GLY A 36 -4.33 -3.39 -11.84
N PRO A 37 -5.25 -3.87 -10.96
CA PRO A 37 -5.81 -5.21 -11.01
C PRO A 37 -6.33 -5.57 -12.40
N SER A 38 -5.72 -6.57 -13.04
CA SER A 38 -6.10 -6.98 -14.39
C SER A 38 -5.79 -8.46 -14.66
N TRP A 39 -6.69 -9.11 -15.39
CA TRP A 39 -6.48 -10.44 -15.96
C TRP A 39 -7.28 -10.53 -17.26
N THR A 40 -6.61 -10.93 -18.34
CA THR A 40 -7.19 -10.99 -19.69
C THR A 40 -7.49 -12.41 -20.16
N GLY A 41 -7.18 -13.42 -19.34
CA GLY A 41 -7.18 -14.83 -19.74
C GLY A 41 -5.83 -15.31 -20.26
N THR A 42 -5.01 -14.42 -20.82
CA THR A 42 -3.68 -14.75 -21.38
C THR A 42 -2.51 -14.04 -20.68
N GLY A 43 -2.80 -13.00 -19.90
CA GLY A 43 -1.83 -12.18 -19.17
C GLY A 43 -2.52 -11.21 -18.23
N GLY A 44 -1.74 -10.54 -17.38
CA GLY A 44 -2.28 -9.63 -16.37
C GLY A 44 -1.26 -9.30 -15.29
N THR A 45 -1.74 -8.87 -14.14
CA THR A 45 -0.87 -8.61 -12.98
C THR A 45 -0.17 -9.88 -12.51
N PRO A 46 0.93 -9.79 -11.74
CA PRO A 46 1.57 -10.98 -11.20
C PRO A 46 0.63 -11.87 -10.40
N ALA A 47 -0.26 -11.32 -9.57
CA ALA A 47 -1.25 -12.15 -8.88
C ALA A 47 -2.26 -12.78 -9.85
N GLY A 48 -2.64 -12.06 -10.90
CA GLY A 48 -3.42 -12.56 -12.03
C GLY A 48 -2.77 -13.75 -12.74
N CYS A 49 -1.47 -13.67 -13.02
CA CYS A 49 -0.68 -14.73 -13.63
C CYS A 49 -0.54 -15.96 -12.70
N ILE A 50 -0.45 -15.75 -11.39
CA ILE A 50 -0.40 -16.84 -10.40
C ILE A 50 -1.76 -17.57 -10.33
N ALA A 51 -2.84 -16.82 -10.09
CA ALA A 51 -4.16 -17.39 -9.85
C ALA A 51 -4.88 -17.81 -11.15
N GLY A 52 -4.60 -17.13 -12.25
CA GLY A 52 -5.40 -17.20 -13.47
C GLY A 52 -6.74 -16.47 -13.39
N ALA A 53 -6.82 -15.47 -12.51
CA ALA A 53 -8.01 -14.71 -12.21
C ALA A 53 -7.62 -13.38 -11.55
N ASN A 54 -8.51 -12.40 -11.57
CA ASN A 54 -8.31 -11.09 -10.94
C ASN A 54 -9.23 -10.90 -9.71
N ASP A 55 -9.65 -12.00 -9.08
CA ASP A 55 -10.51 -11.99 -7.91
C ASP A 55 -9.72 -12.43 -6.65
N PRO A 56 -9.77 -11.67 -5.54
CA PRO A 56 -9.07 -12.03 -4.30
C PRO A 56 -9.43 -13.40 -3.74
N ALA A 57 -10.68 -13.87 -3.89
CA ALA A 57 -11.08 -15.20 -3.46
C ALA A 57 -10.52 -16.29 -4.36
N ASP A 58 -10.37 -16.03 -5.67
CA ASP A 58 -9.69 -16.94 -6.59
C ASP A 58 -8.20 -17.04 -6.29
N PHE A 59 -7.54 -15.92 -6.00
CA PHE A 59 -6.17 -15.91 -5.53
C PHE A 59 -6.01 -16.70 -4.23
N ALA A 60 -6.84 -16.43 -3.22
CA ALA A 60 -6.80 -17.15 -1.95
C ALA A 60 -7.05 -18.65 -2.14
N ARG A 61 -8.02 -19.01 -2.99
CA ARG A 61 -8.30 -20.39 -3.34
C ARG A 61 -7.13 -21.05 -4.04
N ALA A 62 -6.41 -20.35 -4.91
CA ALA A 62 -5.28 -20.86 -5.69
C ALA A 62 -4.00 -21.01 -4.85
N THR A 63 -3.72 -20.09 -3.93
CA THR A 63 -2.45 -20.01 -3.19
C THR A 63 -2.58 -20.44 -1.73
N GLY A 64 -3.77 -20.46 -1.15
CA GLY A 64 -3.98 -20.61 0.29
C GLY A 64 -3.65 -19.34 1.10
N PHE A 65 -3.32 -18.23 0.44
CA PHE A 65 -2.99 -16.96 1.10
C PHE A 65 -4.28 -16.21 1.48
N PRO A 66 -4.26 -15.35 2.51
CA PRO A 66 -5.35 -14.43 2.79
C PRO A 66 -5.71 -13.60 1.55
N PRO A 67 -7.00 -13.39 1.24
CA PRO A 67 -7.43 -12.67 0.04
C PRO A 67 -6.91 -11.23 0.00
N SER A 68 -6.73 -10.60 1.15
CA SER A 68 -6.21 -9.23 1.25
C SER A 68 -4.76 -9.06 0.83
N LEU A 69 -4.00 -10.15 0.72
CA LEU A 69 -2.63 -10.11 0.22
C LEU A 69 -2.55 -9.90 -1.30
N MET A 70 -3.59 -10.28 -2.05
CA MET A 70 -3.57 -10.12 -3.51
C MET A 70 -3.47 -8.65 -3.94
N PRO A 71 -4.35 -7.72 -3.50
CA PRO A 71 -4.27 -6.35 -3.97
C PRO A 71 -3.01 -5.64 -3.49
N LEU A 72 -2.48 -6.01 -2.31
CA LEU A 72 -1.21 -5.49 -1.82
C LEU A 72 -0.04 -5.96 -2.70
N LEU A 73 0.02 -7.24 -3.08
CA LEU A 73 1.06 -7.75 -3.97
C LEU A 73 1.05 -7.02 -5.31
N ASP A 74 -0.12 -6.92 -5.96
CA ASP A 74 -0.22 -6.24 -7.25
C ASP A 74 0.12 -4.75 -7.14
N PHE A 75 -0.29 -4.10 -6.05
CA PHE A 75 0.06 -2.71 -5.77
C PHE A 75 1.58 -2.47 -5.67
N LEU A 76 2.29 -3.36 -4.98
CA LEU A 76 3.74 -3.31 -4.83
C LEU A 76 4.44 -3.67 -6.14
N CYS A 77 3.98 -4.69 -6.85
CA CYS A 77 4.50 -5.08 -8.16
C CYS A 77 4.33 -3.98 -9.21
N ALA A 78 3.21 -3.25 -9.22
CA ALA A 78 3.01 -2.09 -10.07
C ALA A 78 3.93 -0.90 -9.75
N ARG A 79 4.76 -1.03 -8.71
CA ARG A 79 5.78 -0.08 -8.27
C ARG A 79 7.14 -0.75 -8.09
N ALA A 80 7.27 -2.00 -8.51
CA ALA A 80 8.55 -2.71 -8.54
C ALA A 80 9.35 -2.10 -9.69
N GLY A 81 10.32 -1.26 -9.32
CA GLY A 81 11.11 -0.44 -10.23
C GLY A 81 11.77 0.72 -9.49
N ASP A 82 12.45 1.56 -10.25
CA ASP A 82 12.96 2.85 -9.79
C ASP A 82 12.13 4.02 -10.31
N GLU A 83 12.33 5.20 -9.73
CA GLU A 83 11.62 6.43 -10.09
C GLU A 83 11.74 6.77 -11.58
N GLU A 84 12.86 6.44 -12.21
CA GLU A 84 13.17 6.82 -13.60
C GLU A 84 12.53 5.86 -14.61
N ARG A 85 12.48 4.56 -14.30
CA ARG A 85 12.05 3.50 -15.21
C ARG A 85 10.57 3.15 -15.06
N GLY A 86 9.98 3.46 -13.90
CA GLY A 86 8.63 3.02 -13.57
C GLY A 86 8.56 1.51 -13.36
N ALA A 87 7.35 0.95 -13.42
CA ALA A 87 7.13 -0.47 -13.16
C ALA A 87 7.83 -1.37 -14.20
N ASP A 88 8.67 -2.29 -13.72
CA ASP A 88 9.34 -3.28 -14.55
C ASP A 88 8.70 -4.67 -14.39
N ALA A 89 8.34 -5.30 -15.51
CA ALA A 89 7.67 -6.60 -15.49
C ALA A 89 8.58 -7.72 -14.93
N GLY A 90 9.89 -7.62 -15.11
CA GLY A 90 10.86 -8.56 -14.58
C GLY A 90 11.00 -8.45 -13.06
N GLU A 91 11.14 -7.22 -12.54
CA GLU A 91 11.19 -6.96 -11.10
C GLU A 91 9.87 -7.32 -10.41
N ALA A 92 8.73 -7.01 -11.03
CA ALA A 92 7.42 -7.42 -10.55
C ALA A 92 7.28 -8.95 -10.47
N ALA A 93 7.77 -9.68 -11.49
CA ALA A 93 7.80 -11.14 -11.47
C ALA A 93 8.72 -11.68 -10.36
N ASP A 94 9.85 -11.04 -10.12
CA ASP A 94 10.81 -11.45 -9.09
C ASP A 94 10.30 -11.19 -7.67
N LEU A 95 9.61 -10.07 -7.44
CA LEU A 95 8.90 -9.82 -6.19
C LEU A 95 7.80 -10.86 -5.94
N ALA A 96 6.93 -11.12 -6.94
CA ALA A 96 5.87 -12.11 -6.82
C ALA A 96 6.42 -13.53 -6.59
N ARG A 97 7.54 -13.87 -7.23
CA ARG A 97 8.27 -15.12 -6.98
C ARG A 97 8.77 -15.19 -5.54
N ALA A 98 9.38 -14.12 -5.03
CA ALA A 98 9.90 -14.05 -3.66
C ALA A 98 8.79 -14.28 -2.63
N TRP A 99 7.59 -13.74 -2.85
CA TRP A 99 6.41 -13.99 -2.02
C TRP A 99 6.05 -15.47 -1.97
N LEU A 100 6.03 -16.14 -3.13
CA LEU A 100 5.71 -17.56 -3.20
C LEU A 100 6.80 -18.43 -2.57
N THR A 101 8.07 -18.16 -2.84
CA THR A 101 9.19 -18.98 -2.34
C THR A 101 9.52 -18.74 -0.86
N GLY A 102 9.21 -17.55 -0.34
CA GLY A 102 9.47 -17.19 1.06
C GLY A 102 8.54 -17.88 2.06
N VAL A 103 7.47 -18.51 1.58
CA VAL A 103 6.46 -19.16 2.42
C VAL A 103 6.63 -20.68 2.37
N THR A 104 6.76 -21.30 3.54
CA THR A 104 6.76 -22.76 3.66
C THR A 104 5.33 -23.29 3.46
N PRO A 105 5.09 -24.30 2.60
CA PRO A 105 3.77 -24.92 2.46
C PRO A 105 3.20 -25.40 3.81
N GLY A 106 1.94 -25.08 4.06
CA GLY A 106 1.19 -25.51 5.24
C GLY A 106 1.30 -24.58 6.45
N VAL A 107 2.10 -23.52 6.40
CA VAL A 107 2.08 -22.49 7.45
C VAL A 107 0.75 -21.74 7.43
N ASP A 108 0.27 -21.35 8.61
CA ASP A 108 -0.96 -20.58 8.73
C ASP A 108 -0.66 -19.08 8.54
N LEU A 109 -1.18 -18.51 7.46
CA LEU A 109 -1.00 -17.11 7.09
C LEU A 109 -2.14 -16.22 7.58
N THR A 110 -3.13 -16.77 8.31
CA THR A 110 -4.35 -16.04 8.74
C THR A 110 -4.04 -14.69 9.38
N ASN A 111 -2.97 -14.62 10.18
CA ASN A 111 -2.63 -13.42 10.96
C ASN A 111 -1.70 -12.44 10.23
N VAL A 112 -1.10 -12.83 9.10
CA VAL A 112 -0.13 -11.99 8.37
C VAL A 112 -0.71 -10.61 8.00
N PRO A 113 -1.94 -10.50 7.46
CA PRO A 113 -2.54 -9.20 7.18
C PRO A 113 -2.63 -8.28 8.41
N GLY A 114 -3.04 -8.82 9.56
CA GLY A 114 -3.15 -8.06 10.81
C GLY A 114 -1.78 -7.58 11.31
N LEU A 115 -0.75 -8.42 11.19
CA LEU A 115 0.63 -8.06 11.56
C LEU A 115 1.17 -6.91 10.70
N ILE A 116 0.95 -6.97 9.38
CA ILE A 116 1.33 -5.90 8.45
C ILE A 116 0.61 -4.60 8.81
N LEU A 117 -0.71 -4.63 9.04
CA LEU A 117 -1.50 -3.46 9.43
C LEU A 117 -1.00 -2.81 10.73
N CYS A 118 -0.81 -3.60 11.78
CA CYS A 118 -0.29 -3.11 13.06
C CYS A 118 1.11 -2.48 12.87
N ALA A 119 1.99 -3.11 12.10
CA ALA A 119 3.33 -2.58 11.85
C ALA A 119 3.30 -1.22 11.12
N LEU A 120 2.39 -1.02 10.16
CA LEU A 120 2.23 0.25 9.45
C LEU A 120 1.65 1.35 10.35
N LEU A 121 0.66 1.01 11.19
CA LEU A 121 0.09 1.94 12.18
C LEU A 121 1.12 2.37 13.23
N ASP A 122 1.92 1.42 13.72
CA ASP A 122 2.99 1.69 14.70
C ASP A 122 4.06 2.61 14.11
N ASP A 123 4.43 2.38 12.85
CA ASP A 123 5.47 3.13 12.18
C ASP A 123 5.06 4.58 11.91
N ALA A 124 3.87 4.80 11.36
CA ALA A 124 3.37 6.16 11.05
C ALA A 124 3.02 6.99 12.29
N GLY A 125 2.74 6.35 13.43
CA GLY A 125 2.34 7.03 14.65
C GLY A 125 3.47 7.72 15.43
N ARG A 126 4.74 7.50 15.07
CA ARG A 126 5.89 7.98 15.86
C ARG A 126 6.01 9.50 15.93
N ASP A 127 5.58 10.20 14.87
CA ASP A 127 5.80 11.65 14.71
C ASP A 127 4.53 12.49 14.96
N VAL A 128 3.47 11.90 15.52
CA VAL A 128 2.13 12.52 15.62
C VAL A 128 1.70 12.82 17.06
N ALA A 129 2.66 13.16 17.92
CA ALA A 129 2.41 13.39 19.36
C ALA A 129 1.34 14.46 19.66
N ASN A 130 1.05 15.36 18.71
CA ASN A 130 0.10 16.46 18.86
C ASN A 130 -1.35 16.12 18.45
N ALA A 131 -1.67 14.86 18.13
CA ALA A 131 -3.02 14.42 17.76
C ALA A 131 -3.56 13.33 18.71
N PRO A 132 -3.82 13.64 20.00
CA PRO A 132 -4.16 12.63 21.00
C PRO A 132 -5.43 11.83 20.68
N ASP A 133 -6.44 12.46 20.07
CA ASP A 133 -7.68 11.78 19.69
C ASP A 133 -7.44 10.77 18.55
N VAL A 134 -6.54 11.10 17.62
CA VAL A 134 -6.14 10.18 16.53
C VAL A 134 -5.33 9.01 17.10
N ILE A 135 -4.44 9.27 18.06
CA ILE A 135 -3.70 8.22 18.77
C ILE A 135 -4.67 7.28 19.50
N ALA A 136 -5.66 7.82 20.22
CA ALA A 136 -6.67 7.02 20.90
C ALA A 136 -7.51 6.17 19.93
N ALA A 137 -7.88 6.73 18.77
CA ALA A 137 -8.57 5.99 17.72
C ALA A 137 -7.68 4.88 17.14
N ARG A 138 -6.39 5.15 16.93
CA ARG A 138 -5.39 4.16 16.50
C ARG A 138 -5.31 3.01 17.49
N ASP A 139 -5.19 3.29 18.78
CA ASP A 139 -5.06 2.26 19.81
C ASP A 139 -6.30 1.37 19.86
N ARG A 140 -7.49 1.96 19.63
CA ARG A 140 -8.72 1.19 19.53
C ARG A 140 -8.72 0.23 18.35
N ILE A 141 -8.26 0.68 17.18
CA ILE A 141 -8.20 -0.13 15.95
C ILE A 141 -7.12 -1.20 16.05
N ASP A 142 -5.95 -0.87 16.58
CA ASP A 142 -4.88 -1.83 16.87
C ASP A 142 -5.36 -2.93 17.83
N ALA A 143 -6.10 -2.58 18.87
CA ALA A 143 -6.70 -3.57 19.77
C ALA A 143 -7.68 -4.52 19.05
N LEU A 144 -8.45 -4.04 18.06
CA LEU A 144 -9.34 -4.89 17.26
C LEU A 144 -8.56 -5.86 16.37
N HIS A 145 -7.48 -5.40 15.72
CA HIS A 145 -6.59 -6.27 14.93
C HIS A 145 -5.93 -7.33 15.80
N ARG A 146 -5.43 -6.95 16.98
CA ARG A 146 -4.82 -7.88 17.94
C ARG A 146 -5.82 -8.91 18.46
N ALA A 147 -7.04 -8.50 18.81
CA ALA A 147 -8.11 -9.43 19.20
C ALA A 147 -8.40 -10.43 18.07
N ALA A 148 -8.60 -9.95 16.85
CA ALA A 148 -8.87 -10.79 15.68
C ALA A 148 -7.77 -11.83 15.43
N MET A 149 -6.49 -11.45 15.57
CA MET A 149 -5.35 -12.36 15.41
C MET A 149 -5.27 -13.45 16.49
N THR A 150 -5.79 -13.19 17.69
CA THR A 150 -5.89 -14.18 18.77
C THR A 150 -7.16 -15.03 18.71
N GLY A 151 -8.00 -14.84 17.69
CA GLY A 151 -9.24 -15.58 17.49
C GLY A 151 -10.47 -14.94 18.14
N ASP A 152 -10.31 -13.86 18.91
CA ASP A 152 -11.41 -13.05 19.42
C ASP A 152 -11.87 -12.09 18.32
N ARG A 153 -12.76 -12.56 17.45
CA ARG A 153 -13.18 -11.81 16.27
C ARG A 153 -14.16 -10.69 16.64
N PRO A 154 -13.76 -9.42 16.50
CA PRO A 154 -14.69 -8.33 16.71
C PRO A 154 -15.75 -8.34 15.63
N GLU A 155 -17.01 -8.23 16.04
CA GLU A 155 -18.14 -8.16 15.12
C GLU A 155 -18.13 -6.85 14.32
N ALA A 156 -18.79 -6.85 13.16
CA ALA A 156 -18.83 -5.69 12.27
C ALA A 156 -19.22 -4.35 12.95
N PRO A 157 -20.13 -4.30 13.96
CA PRO A 157 -20.40 -3.06 14.70
C PRO A 157 -19.19 -2.50 15.45
N ALA A 158 -18.27 -3.33 15.95
CA ALA A 158 -17.08 -2.87 16.66
C ALA A 158 -16.13 -2.12 15.72
N TRP A 159 -15.90 -2.67 14.52
CA TRP A 159 -15.12 -2.02 13.46
C TRP A 159 -15.75 -0.70 13.02
N ARG A 160 -17.06 -0.67 12.78
CA ARG A 160 -17.78 0.56 12.39
C ARG A 160 -17.69 1.64 13.47
N ALA A 161 -17.83 1.27 14.74
CA ALA A 161 -17.70 2.21 15.86
C ALA A 161 -16.27 2.78 15.95
N ALA A 162 -15.25 1.94 15.82
CA ALA A 162 -13.85 2.38 15.81
C ALA A 162 -13.53 3.29 14.61
N ARG A 163 -14.07 2.97 13.42
CA ARG A 163 -13.95 3.84 12.24
C ARG A 163 -14.61 5.20 12.47
N ALA A 164 -15.81 5.25 13.04
CA ALA A 164 -16.50 6.51 13.30
C ALA A 164 -15.71 7.41 14.27
N LEU A 165 -15.07 6.80 15.28
CA LEU A 165 -14.14 7.50 16.17
C LEU A 165 -12.92 8.04 15.41
N ALA A 166 -12.32 7.22 14.54
CA ALA A 166 -11.19 7.63 13.71
C ALA A 166 -11.54 8.82 12.81
N VAL A 167 -12.67 8.77 12.09
CA VAL A 167 -13.16 9.87 11.24
C VAL A 167 -13.32 11.15 12.05
N THR A 168 -14.00 11.06 13.21
CA THR A 168 -14.21 12.22 14.08
C THR A 168 -12.89 12.82 14.56
N ALA A 169 -11.92 11.97 14.91
CA ALA A 169 -10.59 12.40 15.33
C ALA A 169 -9.78 13.02 14.19
N THR A 170 -9.86 12.48 12.98
CA THR A 170 -9.23 13.05 11.78
C THR A 170 -9.80 14.43 11.46
N ASP A 171 -11.13 14.58 11.49
CA ASP A 171 -11.80 15.86 11.23
C ASP A 171 -11.44 16.93 12.26
N ALA A 172 -11.22 16.52 13.52
CA ALA A 172 -10.80 17.40 14.60
C ALA A 172 -9.31 17.73 14.60
N ALA A 173 -8.48 16.97 13.87
CA ALA A 173 -7.04 17.17 13.83
C ALA A 173 -6.69 18.49 13.13
N ARG A 174 -5.95 19.35 13.83
CA ARG A 174 -5.58 20.68 13.35
C ARG A 174 -4.34 20.67 12.47
N GLU A 175 -3.41 19.78 12.76
CA GLU A 175 -2.14 19.69 12.04
C GLU A 175 -2.25 18.71 10.87
N PRO A 176 -1.66 19.03 9.70
CA PRO A 176 -1.69 18.16 8.53
C PRO A 176 -1.10 16.77 8.77
N ALA A 177 -0.09 16.65 9.64
CA ALA A 177 0.46 15.36 10.04
C ALA A 177 -0.58 14.51 10.79
N GLY A 178 -1.31 15.11 11.73
CA GLY A 178 -2.43 14.49 12.44
C GLY A 178 -3.54 14.02 11.50
N GLN A 179 -3.93 14.85 10.52
CA GLN A 179 -4.95 14.49 9.53
C GLN A 179 -4.53 13.34 8.61
N ARG A 180 -3.26 13.31 8.18
CA ARG A 180 -2.74 12.20 7.36
C ARG A 180 -2.70 10.90 8.15
N PHE A 181 -2.21 10.95 9.39
CA PHE A 181 -2.23 9.78 10.26
C PHE A 181 -3.66 9.33 10.58
N GLY A 182 -4.59 10.26 10.79
CA GLY A 182 -6.01 9.97 10.94
C GLY A 182 -6.59 9.21 9.74
N ARG A 183 -6.26 9.63 8.52
CA ARG A 183 -6.64 8.89 7.29
C ARG A 183 -6.07 7.47 7.25
N LEU A 184 -4.85 7.25 7.72
CA LEU A 184 -4.27 5.91 7.83
C LEU A 184 -5.05 5.05 8.83
N VAL A 185 -5.37 5.63 9.98
CA VAL A 185 -6.15 4.98 11.05
C VAL A 185 -7.55 4.62 10.54
N GLU A 186 -8.23 5.54 9.87
CA GLU A 186 -9.51 5.26 9.21
C GLU A 186 -9.40 4.15 8.19
N ALA A 187 -8.39 4.21 7.31
CA ALA A 187 -8.14 3.17 6.32
C ALA A 187 -8.00 1.82 7.01
N ALA A 188 -7.28 1.70 8.12
CA ALA A 188 -7.09 0.44 8.84
C ALA A 188 -8.31 -0.06 9.64
N ALA A 189 -9.46 0.64 9.63
CA ALA A 189 -10.60 0.35 10.50
C ALA A 189 -11.54 -0.76 9.99
N TRP A 190 -10.99 -1.79 9.37
CA TRP A 190 -11.73 -2.94 8.82
C TRP A 190 -11.01 -4.27 9.06
N ASP A 191 -11.77 -5.36 9.15
CA ASP A 191 -11.20 -6.71 9.25
C ASP A 191 -10.61 -7.16 7.90
N PRO A 192 -9.30 -7.46 7.82
CA PRO A 192 -8.64 -7.89 6.58
C PRO A 192 -9.11 -9.24 6.03
N VAL A 193 -9.85 -10.03 6.81
CA VAL A 193 -10.48 -11.27 6.34
C VAL A 193 -11.70 -10.98 5.48
N THR A 194 -12.47 -9.94 5.82
CA THR A 194 -13.73 -9.60 5.14
C THR A 194 -13.59 -8.43 4.16
N SER A 195 -12.46 -7.73 4.19
CA SER A 195 -12.17 -6.55 3.36
C SER A 195 -10.86 -6.73 2.58
N PRO A 196 -10.88 -7.36 1.38
CA PRO A 196 -9.66 -7.68 0.65
C PRO A 196 -8.81 -6.48 0.22
N SER A 197 -9.39 -5.30 0.00
CA SER A 197 -8.65 -4.10 -0.42
C SER A 197 -7.87 -3.42 0.72
N ILE A 198 -8.12 -3.80 1.98
CA ILE A 198 -7.69 -3.02 3.14
C ILE A 198 -6.18 -2.78 3.21
N LEU A 199 -5.39 -3.80 2.90
CA LEU A 199 -3.94 -3.71 2.97
C LEU A 199 -3.39 -2.73 1.94
N GLN A 200 -3.96 -2.74 0.73
CA GLN A 200 -3.59 -1.80 -0.31
C GLN A 200 -3.97 -0.37 0.10
N GLU A 201 -5.18 -0.17 0.62
CA GLU A 201 -5.65 1.16 1.04
C GLU A 201 -4.75 1.75 2.15
N VAL A 202 -4.39 0.94 3.14
CA VAL A 202 -3.47 1.36 4.22
C VAL A 202 -2.06 1.59 3.68
N ALA A 203 -1.56 0.74 2.78
CA ALA A 203 -0.26 0.92 2.14
C ALA A 203 -0.16 2.23 1.36
N VAL A 204 -1.19 2.58 0.58
CA VAL A 204 -1.25 3.85 -0.17
C VAL A 204 -1.08 5.04 0.77
N VAL A 205 -1.89 5.10 1.83
CA VAL A 205 -1.85 6.23 2.77
C VAL A 205 -0.52 6.26 3.54
N TRP A 206 0.02 5.11 3.91
CA TRP A 206 1.32 5.03 4.59
C TRP A 206 2.45 5.58 3.70
N LEU A 207 2.49 5.21 2.42
CA LEU A 207 3.48 5.74 1.47
C LEU A 207 3.34 7.25 1.26
N GLU A 208 2.11 7.77 1.21
CA GLU A 208 1.86 9.20 1.14
C GLU A 208 2.39 9.94 2.38
N ILE A 209 2.24 9.35 3.58
CA ILE A 209 2.82 9.91 4.82
C ILE A 209 4.34 10.02 4.69
N GLN A 210 5.02 8.97 4.22
CA GLN A 210 6.48 8.97 4.04
C GLN A 210 6.92 10.05 3.03
N ALA A 211 6.23 10.15 1.89
CA ALA A 211 6.51 11.16 0.87
C ALA A 211 6.33 12.59 1.40
N HIS A 212 5.25 12.83 2.15
CA HIS A 212 4.97 14.13 2.76
C HIS A 212 5.97 14.52 3.85
N ALA A 213 6.39 13.56 4.69
CA ALA A 213 7.42 13.81 5.69
C ALA A 213 8.74 14.24 5.03
N ALA A 214 9.12 13.59 3.93
CA ALA A 214 10.31 13.96 3.17
C ALA A 214 10.19 15.32 2.48
N ALA A 215 9.03 15.65 1.91
CA ALA A 215 8.77 16.99 1.36
C ALA A 215 8.87 18.08 2.44
N ALA A 216 8.27 17.86 3.61
CA ALA A 216 8.34 18.80 4.72
C ALA A 216 9.79 19.03 5.20
N ALA A 217 10.62 17.97 5.19
CA ALA A 217 12.04 18.07 5.55
C ALA A 217 12.86 18.96 4.61
N THR A 218 12.39 19.26 3.39
CA THR A 218 13.03 20.25 2.49
C THR A 218 12.61 21.69 2.80
N GLY A 219 11.82 21.92 3.85
CA GLY A 219 11.22 23.22 4.16
C GLY A 219 10.04 23.57 3.23
N TRP A 220 9.40 22.57 2.62
CA TRP A 220 8.14 22.77 1.89
C TRP A 220 7.00 23.02 2.87
N THR A 221 6.21 24.05 2.64
CA THR A 221 5.12 24.48 3.52
C THR A 221 3.77 24.49 2.81
N GLU A 222 2.68 24.61 3.57
CA GLU A 222 1.34 24.81 2.99
C GLU A 222 1.22 26.12 2.21
N ALA A 223 1.97 27.15 2.60
CA ALA A 223 2.02 28.40 1.86
C ALA A 223 2.64 28.20 0.47
N ASP A 224 3.65 27.34 0.36
CA ASP A 224 4.24 26.99 -0.93
C ASP A 224 3.26 26.18 -1.79
N GLU A 225 2.57 25.21 -1.20
CA GLU A 225 1.52 24.43 -1.88
C GLU A 225 0.40 25.35 -2.43
N ALA A 226 -0.04 26.31 -1.64
CA ALA A 226 -1.03 27.31 -2.06
C ALA A 226 -0.49 28.22 -3.18
N ALA A 227 0.78 28.63 -3.09
CA ALA A 227 1.42 29.45 -4.11
C ALA A 227 1.57 28.69 -5.45
N VAL A 228 1.93 27.40 -5.43
CA VAL A 228 1.99 26.57 -6.65
C VAL A 228 0.60 26.43 -7.27
N LYS A 229 -0.44 26.16 -6.48
CA LYS A 229 -1.82 26.07 -6.99
C LYS A 229 -2.28 27.37 -7.63
N SER A 230 -1.99 28.50 -6.99
CA SER A 230 -2.28 29.84 -7.53
C SER A 230 -1.53 30.09 -8.84
N CYS A 231 -0.23 29.77 -8.89
CA CYS A 231 0.59 29.87 -10.09
C CYS A 231 0.07 28.99 -11.23
N PHE A 232 -0.30 27.74 -10.94
CA PHE A 232 -0.91 26.83 -11.91
C PHE A 232 -2.21 27.38 -12.50
N GLN A 233 -3.10 27.90 -11.65
CA GLN A 233 -4.34 28.52 -12.10
C GLN A 233 -4.08 29.75 -12.98
N ALA A 234 -3.13 30.62 -12.59
CA ALA A 234 -2.76 31.79 -13.38
C ALA A 234 -2.18 31.41 -14.75
N CYS A 235 -1.19 30.50 -14.79
CA CYS A 235 -0.60 30.01 -16.03
C CYS A 235 -1.66 29.38 -16.96
N ARG A 236 -2.60 28.62 -16.40
CA ARG A 236 -3.70 28.02 -17.18
C ARG A 236 -4.63 29.08 -17.76
N SER A 237 -5.07 30.05 -16.97
CA SER A 237 -5.94 31.13 -17.43
C SER A 237 -5.28 31.96 -18.54
N GLU A 238 -4.03 32.38 -18.34
CA GLU A 238 -3.28 33.16 -19.33
C GLU A 238 -3.06 32.39 -20.64
N SER A 239 -2.80 31.07 -20.55
CA SER A 239 -2.64 30.21 -21.73
C SER A 239 -3.95 30.11 -22.53
N LEU A 240 -5.09 29.95 -21.85
CA LEU A 240 -6.40 29.90 -22.51
C LEU A 240 -6.77 31.26 -23.14
N GLU A 241 -6.47 32.37 -22.48
CA GLU A 241 -6.65 33.71 -23.03
C GLU A 241 -5.77 33.97 -24.26
N ALA A 242 -4.57 33.38 -24.30
CA ALA A 242 -3.68 33.39 -25.46
C ALA A 242 -4.13 32.45 -26.60
N GLY A 243 -5.26 31.76 -26.45
CA GLY A 243 -5.80 30.83 -27.46
C GLY A 243 -5.12 29.47 -27.50
N MET A 244 -4.28 29.14 -26.52
CA MET A 244 -3.66 27.82 -26.39
C MET A 244 -4.73 26.79 -26.06
N LYS A 245 -4.63 25.61 -26.70
CA LYS A 245 -5.53 24.51 -26.37
C LYS A 245 -5.10 23.81 -25.07
N PRO A 246 -6.01 23.23 -24.29
CA PRO A 246 -5.66 22.53 -23.06
C PRO A 246 -4.60 21.43 -23.24
N GLU A 247 -4.56 20.77 -24.40
CA GLU A 247 -3.60 19.69 -24.69
C GLU A 247 -2.18 20.21 -24.97
N GLU A 248 -2.06 21.50 -25.33
CA GLU A 248 -0.78 22.18 -25.59
C GLU A 248 -0.18 22.78 -24.31
N PHE A 249 -0.92 22.72 -23.20
CA PHE A 249 -0.49 23.29 -21.92
C PHE A 249 0.59 22.43 -21.24
N VAL A 250 1.81 22.93 -21.24
CA VAL A 250 2.95 22.32 -20.53
C VAL A 250 3.31 23.20 -19.33
N PHE A 251 2.90 22.79 -18.14
CA PHE A 251 3.05 23.60 -16.93
C PHE A 251 4.51 23.87 -16.49
N PRO A 252 5.43 22.88 -16.46
CA PRO A 252 6.75 23.10 -15.84
C PRO A 252 7.57 24.25 -16.44
N PRO A 253 7.67 24.43 -17.78
CA PRO A 253 8.36 25.59 -18.36
C PRO A 253 7.72 26.93 -17.98
N LEU A 254 6.38 27.01 -18.00
CA LEU A 254 5.65 28.23 -17.63
C LEU A 254 5.85 28.58 -16.15
N PHE A 255 5.84 27.56 -15.29
CA PHE A 255 6.07 27.72 -13.86
C PHE A 255 7.47 28.26 -13.56
N ARG A 256 8.51 27.68 -14.17
CA ARG A 256 9.90 28.15 -14.01
C ARG A 256 10.10 29.59 -14.49
N ALA A 257 9.40 29.98 -15.57
CA ALA A 257 9.48 31.33 -16.10
C ALA A 257 8.79 32.35 -15.18
N ARG A 258 7.65 31.99 -14.59
CA ARG A 258 6.86 32.88 -13.73
C ARG A 258 7.43 33.02 -12.32
N GLU A 259 7.74 31.89 -11.69
CA GLU A 259 8.08 31.78 -10.27
C GLU A 259 9.33 30.92 -10.07
N PRO A 260 10.53 31.40 -10.50
CA PRO A 260 11.73 30.56 -10.61
C PRO A 260 12.17 29.96 -9.27
N GLU A 261 12.09 30.71 -8.18
CA GLU A 261 12.50 30.21 -6.86
C GLU A 261 11.49 29.21 -6.28
N LEU A 262 10.19 29.46 -6.45
CA LEU A 262 9.15 28.52 -6.04
C LEU A 262 9.22 27.23 -6.86
N ALA A 263 9.50 27.32 -8.17
CA ALA A 263 9.72 26.18 -9.03
C ALA A 263 10.92 25.34 -8.59
N ARG A 264 12.06 25.99 -8.27
CA ARG A 264 13.24 25.30 -7.74
C ARG A 264 12.94 24.55 -6.44
N ARG A 265 12.21 25.18 -5.52
CA ARG A 265 11.80 24.55 -4.25
C ARG A 265 10.80 23.41 -4.48
N PHE A 266 9.86 23.58 -5.42
CA PHE A 266 8.89 22.55 -5.81
C PHE A 266 9.57 21.31 -6.43
N GLU A 267 10.57 21.50 -7.27
CA GLU A 267 11.35 20.39 -7.85
C GLU A 267 12.17 19.67 -6.77
N THR A 268 12.76 20.43 -5.85
CA THR A 268 13.54 19.88 -4.73
C THR A 268 12.67 19.01 -3.82
N GLN A 269 11.48 19.50 -3.42
CA GLN A 269 10.58 18.71 -2.58
C GLN A 269 9.99 17.51 -3.33
N LEU A 270 9.71 17.65 -4.63
CA LEU A 270 9.15 16.57 -5.43
C LEU A 270 10.15 15.41 -5.56
N ALA A 271 11.41 15.71 -5.83
CA ALA A 271 12.47 14.71 -5.85
C ALA A 271 12.63 14.03 -4.48
N ALA A 272 12.58 14.78 -3.38
CA ALA A 272 12.65 14.21 -2.03
C ALA A 272 11.45 13.30 -1.72
N ALA A 273 10.24 13.75 -2.07
CA ALA A 273 8.99 13.02 -1.88
C ALA A 273 8.95 11.72 -2.69
N ASN A 274 9.28 11.77 -3.98
CA ASN A 274 9.35 10.59 -4.83
C ASN A 274 10.40 9.59 -4.34
N ALA A 275 11.60 10.05 -4.04
CA ALA A 275 12.66 9.18 -3.52
C ALA A 275 12.25 8.51 -2.20
N ALA A 276 11.54 9.21 -1.31
CA ALA A 276 11.00 8.63 -0.09
C ALA A 276 9.86 7.64 -0.37
N TYR A 277 8.97 7.95 -1.31
CA TYR A 277 7.89 7.08 -1.73
C TYR A 277 8.42 5.74 -2.25
N PHE A 278 9.38 5.75 -3.19
CA PHE A 278 9.95 4.52 -3.75
C PHE A 278 10.77 3.73 -2.72
N ARG A 279 11.56 4.39 -1.86
CA ARG A 279 12.21 3.70 -0.73
C ARG A 279 11.18 3.01 0.16
N ALA A 280 10.08 3.69 0.47
CA ALA A 280 9.03 3.16 1.31
C ALA A 280 8.28 1.98 0.63
N VAL A 281 8.11 1.99 -0.69
CA VAL A 281 7.59 0.83 -1.45
C VAL A 281 8.49 -0.39 -1.25
N HIS A 282 9.81 -0.22 -1.42
CA HIS A 282 10.78 -1.31 -1.24
C HIS A 282 10.82 -1.82 0.20
N ASP A 283 10.81 -0.91 1.18
CA ASP A 283 10.75 -1.26 2.60
C ASP A 283 9.46 -2.03 2.93
N LEU A 284 8.32 -1.62 2.39
CA LEU A 284 7.05 -2.33 2.58
C LEU A 284 7.07 -3.71 1.93
N ALA A 285 7.60 -3.83 0.72
CA ALA A 285 7.77 -5.13 0.06
C ALA A 285 8.63 -6.08 0.90
N GLN A 286 9.74 -5.59 1.46
CA GLN A 286 10.59 -6.38 2.35
C GLN A 286 9.87 -6.76 3.65
N ARG A 287 9.17 -5.83 4.30
CA ARG A 287 8.39 -6.14 5.52
C ARG A 287 7.32 -7.22 5.26
N CYS A 288 6.68 -7.19 4.10
CA CYS A 288 5.73 -8.23 3.70
C CYS A 288 6.42 -9.60 3.59
N LEU A 289 7.58 -9.65 2.93
CA LEU A 289 8.39 -10.88 2.83
C LEU A 289 8.82 -11.39 4.21
N ASP A 290 9.23 -10.50 5.11
CA ASP A 290 9.64 -10.85 6.47
C ASP A 290 8.47 -11.44 7.28
N HIS A 291 7.28 -10.83 7.20
CA HIS A 291 6.08 -11.35 7.87
C HIS A 291 5.62 -12.70 7.28
N LEU A 292 5.72 -12.87 5.96
CA LEU A 292 5.42 -14.13 5.29
C LEU A 292 6.39 -15.24 5.70
N ALA A 293 7.69 -14.94 5.76
CA ALA A 293 8.74 -15.89 6.13
C ALA A 293 8.72 -16.23 7.64
N ALA A 294 8.32 -15.28 8.49
CA ALA A 294 8.20 -15.49 9.93
C ALA A 294 6.98 -16.33 10.32
N ALA A 295 6.01 -16.53 9.41
CA ALA A 295 4.84 -17.36 9.66
C ALA A 295 5.27 -18.82 9.93
N ARG A 296 4.82 -19.38 11.05
CA ARG A 296 5.24 -20.71 11.51
C ARG A 296 4.16 -21.76 11.23
N PRO A 297 4.55 -23.04 11.12
CA PRO A 297 3.59 -24.14 11.09
C PRO A 297 2.74 -24.16 12.37
N PRO A 298 1.47 -24.57 12.29
CA PRO A 298 0.64 -24.77 13.48
C PRO A 298 1.31 -25.73 14.47
N GLY A 299 1.52 -25.29 15.72
CA GLY A 299 2.11 -26.13 16.78
C GLY A 299 3.63 -26.06 16.93
N ALA A 300 4.34 -25.23 16.15
CA ALA A 300 5.74 -24.94 16.44
C ALA A 300 5.86 -24.13 17.75
N PRO A 301 6.75 -24.50 18.69
CA PRO A 301 6.92 -23.75 19.94
C PRO A 301 7.31 -22.29 19.64
N SER A 302 6.69 -21.35 20.38
CA SER A 302 7.15 -19.96 20.37
C SER A 302 8.60 -19.94 20.85
N ALA A 303 9.48 -19.29 20.09
CA ALA A 303 10.83 -19.04 20.61
C ALA A 303 10.66 -18.03 21.75
N ALA A 304 11.07 -18.43 22.96
CA ALA A 304 11.08 -17.59 24.15
C ALA A 304 12.15 -16.50 24.06
#